data_AF-A0A941YL97-F1
#
_entry.id   AF-A0A941YL97-F1
#
_cell.length_a   1.000
_cell.length_b   1.000
_cell.length_c   1.000
_cell.angle_alpha   90.00
_cell.angle_beta   90.00
_cell.angle_gamma   90.00
#
_symmetry.space_group_name_H-M   'P 1'
#
loop_
_entity.id
_entity.type
_entity.pdbx_description
1 polymer ?
#
loop_
_entity_poly.entity_id
_entity_poly.type
_entity_poly.pdbx_seq_one_letter_code
_entity_poly.pdbx_strand_id
1 'polypeptide(L)'
;EYYFMWSEGGWTDSTYGVAYARASSPFGPFERIGQILATDPTVGKGAGHHSVLQLPGSNRYVVCYHRRPLDETNANSRVICLDELIFDESGHIVPVRQTFTGVAAHPLGHGASAQ
;
A
#
# COMPACT_ATOMS: atom_id res chain seq x y z
N GLU A 1 7.83 4.72 16.63
CA GLU A 1 8.15 4.30 15.26
C GLU A 1 7.21 5.02 14.30
N TYR A 2 7.78 5.70 13.31
CA TYR A 2 7.06 6.43 12.27
C TYR A 2 7.45 5.83 10.92
N TYR A 3 6.45 5.56 10.08
CA TYR A 3 6.63 5.08 8.71
C TYR A 3 6.34 6.24 7.76
N PHE A 4 7.36 6.66 7.00
CA PHE A 4 7.19 7.63 5.94
C PHE A 4 7.21 6.89 4.61
N MET A 5 6.14 7.02 3.83
CA MET A 5 5.94 6.27 2.60
C MET A 5 5.69 7.25 1.45
N TRP A 6 6.28 6.99 0.29
CA TRP A 6 6.18 7.88 -0.88
C TRP A 6 6.18 7.07 -2.17
N SER A 7 5.74 7.70 -3.26
CA SER A 7 5.83 7.08 -4.59
C SER A 7 7.16 7.43 -5.26
N GLU A 8 7.80 6.44 -5.88
CA GLU A 8 9.01 6.59 -6.69
C GLU A 8 8.71 6.25 -8.15
N GLY A 9 9.53 6.72 -9.09
CA GLY A 9 9.39 6.43 -10.53
C GLY A 9 8.35 7.29 -11.27
N GLY A 10 8.15 6.97 -12.55
CA GLY A 10 7.25 7.68 -13.46
C GLY A 10 5.83 7.13 -13.45
N TRP A 11 4.84 7.95 -13.06
CA TRP A 11 3.44 7.52 -12.99
C TRP A 11 2.86 7.05 -14.35
N THR A 12 3.47 7.45 -15.47
CA THR A 12 3.08 7.05 -16.82
C THR A 12 3.64 5.70 -17.26
N ASP A 13 4.54 5.09 -16.49
CA ASP A 13 5.24 3.85 -16.88
C ASP A 13 5.30 2.82 -15.73
N SER A 14 5.98 1.69 -15.98
CA SER A 14 6.01 0.55 -15.05
C SER A 14 7.03 0.71 -13.92
N THR A 15 7.73 1.84 -13.85
CA THR A 15 8.67 2.16 -12.77
C THR A 15 7.97 2.74 -11.55
N TYR A 16 6.70 3.14 -11.66
CA TYR A 16 5.94 3.67 -10.53
C TYR A 16 5.78 2.62 -9.42
N GLY A 17 6.14 3.02 -8.20
CA GLY A 17 6.19 2.14 -7.03
C GLY A 17 6.06 2.92 -5.73
N VAL A 18 5.96 2.22 -4.60
CA VAL A 18 5.94 2.83 -3.25
C VAL A 18 7.14 2.36 -2.46
N ALA A 19 7.96 3.31 -2.00
CA ALA A 19 9.01 3.08 -1.02
C ALA A 19 8.62 3.58 0.36
N TYR A 20 9.33 3.11 1.38
CA TYR A 20 9.17 3.58 2.74
C TYR A 20 10.47 3.66 3.52
N ALA A 21 10.41 4.47 4.57
CA ALA A 21 11.46 4.70 5.54
C ALA A 21 10.89 4.67 6.96
N ARG A 22 11.76 4.40 7.95
CA ARG A 22 11.42 4.37 9.38
C ARG A 22 12.18 5.43 10.15
N ALA A 23 11.56 5.96 11.22
CA ALA A 23 12.20 6.87 12.16
C ALA A 23 11.60 6.72 13.57
N SER A 24 12.35 7.12 14.59
CA SER A 24 11.85 7.22 15.97
C SER A 24 11.07 8.51 16.24
N SER A 25 11.18 9.51 15.36
CA SER A 25 10.55 10.83 15.44
C SER A 25 9.80 11.15 14.13
N PRO A 26 8.67 11.88 14.16
CA PRO A 26 7.97 12.27 12.94
C PRO A 26 8.79 13.27 12.09
N PHE A 27 9.82 13.89 12.67
CA PHE A 27 10.73 14.80 11.98
C PHE A 27 12.01 14.12 11.48
N GLY A 28 12.13 12.79 11.62
CA GLY A 28 13.29 12.02 11.21
C GLY A 28 14.46 12.05 12.22
N PRO A 29 15.65 11.63 11.80
CA PRO A 29 16.00 11.22 10.43
C PRO A 29 15.28 9.93 10.01
N PHE A 30 14.88 9.86 8.74
CA PHE A 30 14.22 8.70 8.15
C PHE A 30 15.25 7.79 7.45
N GLU A 31 15.32 6.53 7.87
CA GLU A 31 16.13 5.51 7.22
C GLU A 31 15.29 4.76 6.18
N ARG A 32 15.67 4.86 4.90
CA ARG A 32 14.98 4.15 3.81
C ARG A 32 15.17 2.64 3.98
N ILE A 33 14.06 1.91 4.05
CA ILE A 33 14.07 0.47 4.25
C ILE A 33 13.90 -0.28 2.93
N GLY A 34 12.91 0.09 2.12
CA GLY A 34 12.64 -0.67 0.90
C GLY A 34 11.44 -0.20 0.10
N GLN A 35 11.15 -0.93 -0.97
CA GLN A 35 10.00 -0.73 -1.85
C GLN A 35 8.95 -1.81 -1.58
N ILE A 36 7.71 -1.41 -1.31
CA ILE A 36 6.61 -2.31 -0.91
C ILE A 36 5.54 -2.49 -1.99
N LEU A 37 5.46 -1.59 -2.98
CA LEU A 37 4.63 -1.74 -4.17
C LEU A 37 5.47 -1.43 -5.40
N ALA A 38 5.27 -2.21 -6.45
CA ALA A 38 5.98 -2.10 -7.73
C ALA A 38 5.10 -2.68 -8.85
N THR A 39 5.59 -2.69 -10.08
CA THR A 39 4.98 -3.54 -11.12
C THR A 39 5.09 -5.02 -10.72
N ASP A 40 3.96 -5.71 -10.72
CA ASP A 40 3.87 -7.16 -10.68
C ASP A 40 3.50 -7.66 -12.08
N PRO A 41 4.41 -8.33 -12.80
CA PRO A 41 4.17 -8.74 -14.19
C PRO A 41 3.04 -9.76 -14.34
N THR A 42 2.53 -10.32 -13.24
CA THR A 42 1.43 -11.28 -13.22
C THR A 42 0.10 -10.65 -12.81
N VAL A 43 0.10 -9.41 -12.27
CA VAL A 43 -1.10 -8.77 -11.73
C VAL A 43 -1.35 -7.36 -12.28
N GLY A 44 -0.33 -6.49 -12.35
CA GLY A 44 -0.52 -5.11 -12.79
C GLY A 44 0.75 -4.26 -12.76
N LYS A 45 0.69 -3.12 -13.46
CA LYS A 45 1.82 -2.19 -13.68
C LYS A 45 1.66 -0.90 -12.89
N GLY A 46 2.78 -0.32 -12.47
CA GLY A 46 2.82 1.04 -11.91
C GLY A 46 1.96 1.20 -10.64
N ALA A 47 2.18 0.34 -9.65
CA ALA A 47 1.41 0.33 -8.40
C ALA A 47 1.90 1.44 -7.44
N GLY A 48 1.09 2.46 -7.20
CA GLY A 48 1.52 3.63 -6.43
C GLY A 48 0.42 4.54 -5.89
N HIS A 49 0.82 5.72 -5.42
CA HIS A 49 -0.05 6.77 -4.86
C HIS A 49 -1.06 6.23 -3.85
N HIS A 50 -0.53 5.65 -2.79
CA HIS A 50 -1.28 4.84 -1.85
C HIS A 50 -1.73 5.63 -0.61
N SER A 51 -2.67 5.03 0.13
CA SER A 51 -2.97 5.31 1.52
C SER A 51 -2.97 4.00 2.31
N VAL A 52 -2.77 4.08 3.63
CA VAL A 52 -2.82 2.93 4.54
C VAL A 52 -3.91 3.15 5.56
N LEU A 53 -4.69 2.11 5.83
CA LEU A 53 -5.79 2.12 6.79
C LEU A 53 -5.60 0.98 7.78
N GLN A 54 -5.73 1.27 9.08
CA GLN A 54 -5.93 0.24 10.09
C GLN A 54 -7.42 -0.09 10.16
N LEU A 55 -7.79 -1.37 10.05
CA LEU A 55 -9.18 -1.77 10.15
C LEU A 55 -9.68 -1.61 11.59
N PRO A 56 -10.84 -0.96 11.83
CA PRO A 56 -11.32 -0.65 13.17
C PRO A 56 -11.39 -1.88 14.09
N GLY A 57 -10.91 -1.72 15.33
CA GLY A 57 -10.92 -2.79 16.34
C GLY A 57 -9.96 -3.95 16.05
N SER A 58 -8.98 -3.77 15.16
CA SER A 58 -8.03 -4.82 14.81
C SER A 58 -6.61 -4.27 14.59
N ASN A 59 -5.63 -5.18 14.58
CA ASN A 59 -4.26 -4.89 14.16
C ASN A 59 -4.03 -5.23 12.67
N ARG A 60 -5.10 -5.30 11.87
CA ARG A 60 -5.02 -5.56 10.42
C ARG A 60 -4.92 -4.23 9.68
N TYR A 61 -3.98 -4.15 8.76
CA TYR A 61 -3.79 -2.98 7.90
C TYR A 61 -4.09 -3.35 6.45
N VAL A 62 -4.63 -2.38 5.73
CA VAL A 62 -4.85 -2.47 4.29
C VAL A 62 -4.18 -1.29 3.60
N VAL A 63 -3.62 -1.53 2.43
CA VAL A 63 -3.11 -0.48 1.55
C VAL A 63 -4.09 -0.28 0.41
N CYS A 64 -4.55 0.95 0.23
CA CYS A 64 -5.33 1.38 -0.92
C CYS A 64 -4.38 2.07 -1.89
N TYR A 65 -4.30 1.62 -3.14
CA TYR A 65 -3.37 2.14 -4.13
C TYR A 65 -4.01 2.08 -5.52
N HIS A 66 -3.40 2.72 -6.51
CA HIS A 66 -3.78 2.48 -7.90
C HIS A 66 -2.73 1.66 -8.62
N ARG A 67 -3.17 0.92 -9.66
CA ARG A 67 -2.30 0.29 -10.66
C ARG A 67 -2.94 0.36 -12.05
N ARG A 68 -2.23 -0.04 -13.09
CA ARG A 68 -2.79 -0.33 -14.42
C ARG A 68 -2.91 -1.83 -14.65
N PRO A 69 -4.01 -2.33 -15.24
CA PRO A 69 -4.09 -3.71 -15.74
C PRO A 69 -2.96 -4.04 -16.73
N LEU A 70 -2.61 -5.32 -16.86
CA LEU A 70 -1.47 -5.75 -17.68
C LEU A 70 -1.67 -5.51 -19.18
N ASP A 71 -2.91 -5.60 -19.65
CA ASP A 71 -3.36 -5.43 -21.03
C ASP A 71 -3.58 -3.96 -21.42
N GLU A 72 -3.56 -3.05 -20.46
CA GLU A 72 -3.73 -1.63 -20.68
C GLU A 72 -2.39 -0.93 -21.01
N THR A 73 -2.43 -0.01 -21.98
CA THR A 73 -1.25 0.78 -22.42
C THR A 73 -1.39 2.29 -22.16
N ASN A 74 -2.61 2.78 -21.95
CA ASN A 74 -2.84 4.19 -21.63
C ASN A 74 -2.43 4.46 -20.18
N ALA A 75 -1.59 5.49 -19.98
CA ALA A 75 -1.12 5.90 -18.67
C ALA A 75 -2.26 6.20 -17.67
N ASN A 76 -3.44 6.60 -18.18
CA ASN A 76 -4.60 6.95 -17.38
C ASN A 76 -5.53 5.78 -17.04
N SER A 77 -5.32 4.57 -17.58
CA SER A 77 -6.11 3.35 -17.29
C SER A 77 -5.81 2.80 -15.88
N ARG A 78 -5.90 3.67 -14.87
CA ARG A 78 -5.62 3.38 -13.47
C ARG A 78 -6.88 2.89 -12.78
N VAL A 79 -6.73 1.84 -11.99
CA VAL A 79 -7.79 1.25 -11.18
C VAL A 79 -7.37 1.24 -9.71
N ILE A 80 -8.33 1.45 -8.81
CA ILE A 80 -8.11 1.36 -7.37
C ILE A 80 -8.05 -0.10 -6.94
N CYS A 81 -7.13 -0.42 -6.03
CA CYS A 81 -6.89 -1.74 -5.47
C CYS A 81 -6.73 -1.62 -3.96
N LEU A 82 -7.19 -2.64 -3.25
CA LEU A 82 -6.98 -2.78 -1.81
C LEU A 82 -6.39 -4.17 -1.55
N ASP A 83 -5.24 -4.22 -0.90
CA ASP A 83 -4.60 -5.46 -0.48
C ASP A 83 -4.11 -5.35 0.98
N GLU A 84 -3.81 -6.47 1.63
CA GLU A 84 -3.31 -6.47 3.01
C GLU A 84 -1.90 -5.86 3.08
N LEU A 85 -1.68 -5.06 4.11
CA LEU A 85 -0.36 -4.57 4.49
C LEU A 85 0.05 -5.27 5.79
N ILE A 86 1.18 -5.97 5.74
CA ILE A 86 1.64 -6.83 6.83
C ILE A 86 2.97 -6.30 7.36
N PHE A 87 3.08 -6.24 8.68
CA PHE A 87 4.35 -5.99 9.36
C PHE A 87 4.96 -7.31 9.83
N ASP A 88 6.26 -7.48 9.65
CA ASP A 88 7.00 -8.61 10.24
C ASP A 88 7.27 -8.38 11.73
N GLU A 89 7.89 -9.37 12.38
CA GLU A 89 8.20 -9.33 13.82
C GLU A 89 9.17 -8.18 14.20
N SER A 90 9.93 -7.65 13.24
CA SER A 90 10.85 -6.51 13.42
C SER A 90 10.19 -5.16 13.08
N GLY A 91 8.91 -5.17 12.71
CA GLY A 91 8.18 -3.98 12.27
C GLY A 91 8.54 -3.53 10.85
N HIS A 92 9.16 -4.36 10.00
CA HIS A 92 9.27 -4.03 8.59
C HIS A 92 7.97 -4.32 7.86
N ILE A 93 7.64 -3.49 6.86
CA ILE A 93 6.52 -3.77 5.98
C ILE A 93 6.97 -4.83 4.99
N VAL A 94 6.27 -5.95 4.97
CA VAL A 94 6.47 -7.00 3.96
C VAL A 94 5.96 -6.46 2.62
N PRO A 95 6.67 -6.66 1.49
CA PRO A 95 6.19 -6.26 0.18
C PRO A 95 4.75 -6.73 -0.08
N VAL A 96 3.92 -5.82 -0.54
CA VAL A 96 2.49 -6.04 -0.69
C VAL A 96 2.25 -7.04 -1.81
N ARG A 97 1.51 -8.11 -1.49
CA ARG A 97 1.07 -9.08 -2.49
C ARG A 97 -0.17 -8.53 -3.20
N GLN A 98 -0.01 -8.11 -4.45
CA GLN A 98 -1.11 -7.64 -5.27
C GLN A 98 -2.07 -8.77 -5.61
N THR A 99 -3.37 -8.52 -5.56
CA THR A 99 -4.39 -9.54 -5.91
C THR A 99 -5.37 -9.05 -6.97
N PHE A 100 -6.21 -9.97 -7.47
CA PHE A 100 -7.38 -9.67 -8.29
C PHE A 100 -8.69 -9.67 -7.49
N THR A 101 -8.66 -10.15 -6.24
CA THR A 101 -9.86 -10.35 -5.40
C THR A 101 -10.00 -9.30 -4.31
N GLY A 102 -8.94 -8.55 -4.03
CA GLY A 102 -8.90 -7.59 -2.94
C GLY A 102 -8.96 -8.23 -1.56
N VAL A 103 -9.26 -7.41 -0.56
CA VAL A 103 -9.38 -7.81 0.85
C VAL A 103 -10.77 -8.35 1.20
N ALA A 104 -10.83 -9.27 2.16
CA ALA A 104 -12.10 -9.73 2.73
C ALA A 104 -12.84 -8.58 3.42
N ALA A 105 -14.18 -8.63 3.41
CA ALA A 105 -15.00 -7.67 4.13
C ALA A 105 -14.63 -7.62 5.62
N HIS A 106 -14.62 -6.41 6.18
CA HIS A 106 -14.47 -6.17 7.62
C HIS A 106 -15.75 -5.55 8.16
N PRO A 107 -16.76 -6.36 8.54
CA PRO A 107 -18.02 -5.83 9.05
C PRO A 107 -17.77 -5.00 10.30
N LEU A 108 -18.18 -3.74 10.26
CA LEU A 108 -18.26 -2.91 11.45
C LEU A 108 -19.52 -3.38 12.19
N GLY A 109 -19.37 -3.90 13.41
CA GLY A 109 -20.53 -4.27 14.22
C GLY A 109 -21.52 -3.09 14.30
N HIS A 110 -22.82 -3.37 14.27
CA HIS A 110 -23.83 -2.34 14.49
C HIS A 110 -23.70 -1.84 15.94
N GLY A 111 -22.99 -0.73 16.13
CA GLY A 111 -22.99 0.06 17.37
C GLY A 111 -21.84 -0.20 18.34
N ALA A 112 -20.87 0.70 18.33
CA ALA A 112 -20.52 1.41 19.56
C ALA A 112 -20.48 2.90 19.19
N SER A 113 -21.38 3.67 19.79
CA SER A 113 -21.31 5.14 19.78
C SER A 113 -19.89 5.58 20.15
N ALA A 114 -19.37 6.56 19.40
CA ALA A 114 -18.20 7.30 19.85
C ALA A 114 -18.44 7.78 21.29
N GLN A 115 -17.56 7.39 22.21
CA GLN A 115 -17.35 8.10 23.47
C GLN A 115 -16.30 9.19 23.23
#